data_AF-A0A8E2JFC7-F1
#
_entry.id   AF-A0A8E2JFC7-F1
#
_cell.length_a   1.000
_cell.length_b   1.000
_cell.length_c   1.000
_cell.angle_alpha   90.00
_cell.angle_beta   90.00
_cell.angle_gamma   90.00
#
_symmetry.space_group_name_H-M   'P 1'
#
loop_
_entity.id
_entity.type
_entity.pdbx_description
1 polymer ?
#
loop_
_entity_poly.entity_id
_entity_poly.type
_entity_poly.pdbx_seq_one_letter_code
_entity_poly.pdbx_strand_id
1 'polypeptide(L)'
;MPTIARKAVGNARYTPSPIPVVGEVISVALSMITIAALATCLTRRLQSIRSWRRMSLTSWLLFLIYCDSFAFVFLTAILSKGFNMNVLNICRGVIILCLACYMTTKLIYLFLVEKAYIVRGRRLPRLKDKLYLFNFFGMICPYIGVFILNFIFRFAYVDDNGICIVGMKRVAMIPLLSFEVLVNVYLTLLFVLPILNTYSHRRDVNAALRAVALRTFIGSCATLTSSVVNITVLMVIEGEPGWICMMCCNADILFSVLVLHWVSSPDSS
;
A
#
# COMPACT_ATOMS: atom_id res chain seq x y z
N MET A 1 -9.64 -28.25 -8.94
CA MET A 1 -8.46 -27.96 -9.78
C MET A 1 -7.25 -28.51 -9.05
N PRO A 2 -6.36 -29.26 -9.73
CA PRO A 2 -5.44 -30.19 -9.09
C PRO A 2 -4.37 -29.43 -8.31
N THR A 3 -4.34 -29.67 -7.01
CA THR A 3 -3.30 -29.23 -6.09
C THR A 3 -2.00 -29.94 -6.49
N ILE A 4 -1.12 -29.27 -7.23
CA ILE A 4 0.26 -29.72 -7.38
C ILE A 4 0.88 -29.60 -5.99
N ALA A 5 0.85 -30.68 -5.22
CA ALA A 5 1.46 -30.78 -3.91
C ALA A 5 2.99 -30.76 -4.10
N ARG A 6 3.57 -29.57 -4.27
CA ARG A 6 5.02 -29.37 -4.09
C ARG A 6 5.33 -29.77 -2.65
N LYS A 7 6.25 -30.72 -2.47
CA LYS A 7 6.66 -31.19 -1.15
C LYS A 7 7.36 -30.04 -0.43
N ALA A 8 6.76 -29.54 0.64
CA ALA A 8 7.43 -28.62 1.53
C ALA A 8 8.53 -29.39 2.29
N VAL A 9 9.80 -29.05 2.05
CA VAL A 9 10.93 -29.67 2.74
C VAL A 9 10.98 -29.15 4.17
N GLY A 10 10.36 -29.89 5.10
CA GLY A 10 10.46 -29.63 6.53
C GLY A 10 11.82 -30.09 7.07
N ASN A 11 12.59 -29.15 7.65
CA ASN A 11 13.84 -29.35 8.42
C ASN A 11 14.98 -30.19 7.80
N ALA A 12 14.85 -30.73 6.59
CA ALA A 12 15.97 -31.38 5.92
C ALA A 12 16.99 -30.33 5.42
N ARG A 13 18.29 -30.69 5.42
CA ARG A 13 19.34 -29.85 4.85
C ARG A 13 19.12 -29.75 3.33
N TYR A 14 18.58 -28.64 2.87
CA TYR A 14 18.55 -28.28 1.44
C TYR A 14 19.66 -27.26 1.16
N THR A 15 20.14 -27.23 -0.08
CA THR A 15 21.04 -26.18 -0.57
C THR A 15 20.21 -25.05 -1.17
N PRO A 16 20.30 -23.82 -0.63
CA PRO A 16 19.66 -22.65 -1.20
C PRO A 16 20.02 -22.44 -2.67
N SER A 17 19.03 -22.31 -3.55
CA SER A 17 19.28 -21.97 -4.96
C SER A 17 19.64 -20.50 -5.12
N PRO A 18 20.60 -20.13 -5.98
CA PRO A 18 20.86 -18.73 -6.29
C PRO A 18 19.66 -18.10 -7.02
N ILE A 19 19.40 -16.83 -6.73
CA ILE A 19 18.40 -16.03 -7.45
C ILE A 19 18.93 -15.79 -8.87
N PRO A 20 18.08 -15.81 -9.93
CA PRO A 20 18.53 -15.51 -11.28
C PRO A 20 19.14 -14.10 -11.36
N VAL A 21 20.32 -13.98 -11.97
CA VAL A 21 21.08 -12.72 -12.06
C VAL A 21 20.24 -11.55 -12.60
N VAL A 22 19.37 -11.83 -13.59
CA VAL A 22 18.47 -10.82 -14.15
C VAL A 22 17.49 -10.29 -13.10
N GLY A 23 16.84 -11.17 -12.34
CA GLY A 23 15.94 -10.78 -11.25
C GLY A 23 16.69 -10.06 -10.13
N GLU A 24 17.95 -10.44 -9.91
CA GLU A 24 18.82 -9.81 -8.94
C GLU A 24 19.14 -8.35 -9.29
N VAL A 25 19.58 -8.10 -10.53
CA VAL A 25 19.92 -6.77 -11.05
C VAL A 25 18.70 -5.86 -11.04
N ILE A 26 17.55 -6.36 -11.51
CA ILE A 26 16.29 -5.59 -11.52
C ILE A 26 15.88 -5.20 -10.10
N SER A 27 15.92 -6.15 -9.15
CA SER A 27 15.53 -5.89 -7.76
C SER A 27 16.45 -4.85 -7.10
N VAL A 28 17.76 -4.89 -7.36
CA VAL A 28 18.72 -3.90 -6.85
C VAL A 28 18.46 -2.53 -7.45
N ALA A 29 18.36 -2.45 -8.78
CA ALA A 29 18.12 -1.19 -9.48
C ALA A 29 16.82 -0.54 -8.99
N LEU A 30 15.75 -1.33 -8.87
CA LEU A 30 14.46 -0.87 -8.35
C LEU A 30 14.60 -0.34 -6.91
N SER A 31 15.22 -1.08 -5.99
CA SER A 31 15.45 -0.61 -4.62
C SER A 31 16.24 0.69 -4.55
N MET A 32 17.29 0.85 -5.37
CA MET A 32 18.07 2.09 -5.39
C MET A 32 17.26 3.27 -5.91
N ILE A 33 16.50 3.08 -7.00
CA ILE A 33 15.61 4.11 -7.56
C ILE A 33 14.54 4.50 -6.53
N THR A 34 13.91 3.52 -5.88
CA THR A 34 12.85 3.78 -4.89
C THR A 34 13.38 4.50 -3.67
N ILE A 35 14.55 4.12 -3.15
CA ILE A 35 15.20 4.83 -2.02
C ILE A 35 15.51 6.28 -2.43
N ALA A 36 16.07 6.52 -3.61
CA ALA A 36 16.38 7.86 -4.09
C ALA A 36 15.11 8.72 -4.27
N ALA A 37 14.05 8.15 -4.83
CA ALA A 37 12.77 8.82 -5.01
C ALA A 37 12.11 9.15 -3.66
N LEU A 38 12.07 8.20 -2.72
CA LEU A 38 11.56 8.37 -1.36
C LEU A 38 12.35 9.44 -0.61
N ALA A 39 13.68 9.38 -0.63
CA ALA A 39 14.55 10.35 0.02
C ALA A 39 14.34 11.76 -0.55
N THR A 40 14.27 11.89 -1.88
CA THR A 40 14.03 13.19 -2.54
C THR A 40 12.66 13.75 -2.18
N CYS A 41 11.61 12.92 -2.22
CA CYS A 41 10.25 13.34 -1.86
C CYS A 41 10.16 13.73 -0.38
N LEU A 42 10.77 12.95 0.51
CA LEU A 42 10.79 13.20 1.94
C LEU A 42 11.54 14.49 2.27
N THR A 43 12.72 14.71 1.67
CA THR A 43 13.52 15.93 1.87
C THR A 43 12.79 17.16 1.34
N ARG A 44 12.23 17.12 0.13
CA ARG A 44 11.43 18.24 -0.40
C ARG A 44 10.23 18.56 0.49
N ARG A 45 9.59 17.53 1.05
CA ARG A 45 8.49 17.71 2.00
C ARG A 45 8.96 18.34 3.28
N LEU A 46 10.01 17.82 3.91
CA LEU A 46 10.59 18.35 5.15
C LEU A 46 10.98 19.82 5.01
N GLN A 47 11.61 20.19 3.90
CA GLN A 47 11.99 21.58 3.62
C GLN A 47 10.78 22.52 3.47
N SER A 48 9.65 22.02 2.99
CA SER A 48 8.40 22.78 2.91
C SER A 48 7.73 23.01 4.28
N ILE A 49 8.13 22.29 5.34
CA ILE A 49 7.52 22.37 6.67
C ILE A 49 8.16 23.53 7.44
N ARG A 50 7.50 24.69 7.43
CA ARG A 50 7.98 25.87 8.18
C ARG A 50 7.62 25.84 9.68
N SER A 51 6.61 25.06 10.08
CA SER A 51 6.22 24.89 11.49
C SER A 51 5.54 23.53 11.71
N TRP A 52 6.19 22.65 12.47
CA TRP A 52 5.72 21.29 12.80
C TRP A 52 4.41 21.30 13.61
N ARG A 53 4.19 22.35 14.40
CA ARG A 53 3.09 22.46 15.36
C ARG A 53 1.76 22.92 14.73
N ARG A 54 1.79 23.47 13.51
CA ARG A 54 0.59 23.88 12.75
C ARG A 54 0.28 22.97 11.56
N MET A 55 0.97 21.83 11.44
CA MET A 55 0.78 20.97 10.30
C MET A 55 -0.60 20.32 10.29
N SER A 56 -1.19 20.25 9.10
CA SER A 56 -2.41 19.48 8.88
C SER A 56 -2.13 17.98 9.10
N LEU A 57 -3.12 17.25 9.63
CA LEU A 57 -3.00 15.79 9.86
C LEU A 57 -2.62 15.01 8.59
N THR A 58 -2.98 15.49 7.40
CA THR A 58 -2.59 14.91 6.11
C THR A 58 -1.08 14.98 5.88
N SER A 59 -0.42 16.06 6.29
CA SER A 59 1.02 16.23 6.10
C SER A 59 1.83 15.29 7.00
N TRP A 60 1.40 15.09 8.24
CA TRP A 60 1.98 14.10 9.16
C TRP A 60 1.83 12.67 8.64
N LEU A 61 0.68 12.34 8.07
CA LEU A 61 0.43 11.01 7.52
C LEU A 61 1.29 10.72 6.29
N LEU A 62 1.39 11.65 5.35
CA LEU A 62 2.27 11.51 4.20
C LEU A 62 3.71 11.29 4.66
N PHE A 63 4.16 12.03 5.67
CA PHE A 63 5.46 11.82 6.30
C PHE A 63 5.60 10.40 6.87
N LEU A 64 4.62 9.90 7.63
CA LEU A 64 4.63 8.54 8.16
C LEU A 64 4.67 7.47 7.05
N ILE A 65 3.89 7.64 5.97
CA ILE A 65 3.89 6.71 4.82
C ILE A 65 5.25 6.71 4.14
N TYR A 66 5.87 7.88 3.94
CA TYR A 66 7.21 7.96 3.36
C TYR A 66 8.26 7.29 4.24
N CYS A 67 8.18 7.49 5.57
CA CYS A 67 9.08 6.83 6.52
C CYS A 67 8.87 5.32 6.57
N ASP A 68 7.62 4.84 6.62
CA ASP A 68 7.27 3.41 6.61
C ASP A 68 7.74 2.74 5.30
N SER A 69 7.45 3.37 4.16
CA SER A 69 7.91 2.91 2.84
C SER A 69 9.43 2.87 2.74
N PHE A 70 10.12 3.90 3.27
CA PHE A 70 11.58 3.94 3.29
C PHE A 70 12.15 2.81 4.15
N ALA A 71 11.60 2.62 5.36
CA ALA A 71 12.01 1.54 6.25
C ALA A 71 11.78 0.16 5.59
N PHE A 72 10.65 -0.03 4.91
CA PHE A 72 10.36 -1.26 4.18
C PHE A 72 11.39 -1.53 3.07
N VAL A 73 11.66 -0.58 2.18
CA VAL A 73 12.61 -0.78 1.07
C VAL A 73 14.02 -0.98 1.60
N PHE A 74 14.40 -0.29 2.67
CA PHE A 74 15.68 -0.46 3.34
C PHE A 74 15.84 -1.86 3.98
N LEU A 75 14.84 -2.29 4.76
CA LEU A 75 14.86 -3.61 5.41
C LEU A 75 14.81 -4.75 4.40
N THR A 76 14.00 -4.62 3.35
CA THR A 76 13.94 -5.63 2.27
C THR A 76 15.24 -5.66 1.47
N ALA A 77 15.91 -4.54 1.23
CA ALA A 77 17.24 -4.54 0.62
C ALA A 77 18.27 -5.28 1.49
N ILE A 78 18.27 -5.05 2.81
CA ILE A 78 19.14 -5.77 3.75
C ILE A 78 18.82 -7.27 3.76
N LEU A 79 17.54 -7.65 3.84
CA LEU A 79 17.13 -9.05 3.88
C LEU A 79 17.42 -9.78 2.56
N SER A 80 17.23 -9.11 1.43
CA SER A 80 17.46 -9.68 0.09
C SER A 80 18.93 -9.88 -0.25
N LYS A 81 19.81 -9.04 0.32
CA LYS A 81 21.23 -8.94 -0.08
C LYS A 81 22.21 -9.33 1.01
N GLY A 82 21.89 -8.99 2.25
CA GLY A 82 22.70 -9.36 3.40
C GLY A 82 22.50 -10.81 3.83
N PHE A 83 21.36 -11.42 3.48
CA PHE A 83 20.99 -12.76 3.95
C PHE A 83 20.51 -13.66 2.82
N ASN A 84 20.67 -14.97 3.02
CA ASN A 84 20.13 -15.95 2.09
C ASN A 84 18.63 -16.13 2.33
N MET A 85 17.82 -15.53 1.46
CA MET A 85 16.37 -15.53 1.56
C MET A 85 15.71 -16.89 1.49
N ASN A 86 16.42 -17.87 0.95
CA ASN A 86 15.91 -19.22 0.87
C ASN A 86 16.02 -19.98 2.18
N VAL A 87 16.61 -19.38 3.23
CA VAL A 87 16.57 -19.92 4.60
C VAL A 87 15.17 -19.74 5.18
N LEU A 88 14.60 -20.81 5.74
CA LEU A 88 13.20 -20.86 6.21
C LEU A 88 12.82 -19.72 7.18
N ASN A 89 13.68 -19.38 8.13
CA ASN A 89 13.39 -18.31 9.10
C ASN A 89 13.34 -16.93 8.43
N ILE A 90 14.25 -16.67 7.50
CA ILE A 90 14.28 -15.41 6.73
C ILE A 90 13.09 -15.36 5.79
N CYS A 91 12.78 -16.46 5.09
CA CYS A 91 11.61 -16.62 4.23
C CYS A 91 10.30 -16.28 4.96
N ARG A 92 10.11 -16.78 6.19
CA ARG A 92 8.95 -16.44 7.04
C ARG A 92 8.96 -14.98 7.49
N GLY A 93 10.13 -14.41 7.78
CA GLY A 93 10.28 -13.01 8.13
C GLY A 93 9.89 -12.07 6.99
N VAL A 94 10.29 -12.39 5.75
CA VAL A 94 10.00 -11.59 4.55
C VAL A 94 8.50 -11.43 4.33
N ILE A 95 7.73 -12.53 4.36
CA ILE A 95 6.27 -12.44 4.15
C ILE A 95 5.59 -11.64 5.27
N ILE A 96 6.03 -11.76 6.52
CA ILE A 96 5.48 -11.00 7.64
C ILE A 96 5.79 -9.51 7.47
N LEU A 97 7.01 -9.16 7.09
CA LEU A 97 7.42 -7.79 6.84
C LEU A 97 6.61 -7.17 5.70
N CYS A 98 6.45 -7.89 4.57
CA CYS A 98 5.64 -7.43 3.44
C CYS A 98 4.18 -7.20 3.83
N LEU A 99 3.57 -8.15 4.54
CA LEU A 99 2.18 -8.01 4.99
C LEU A 99 2.00 -6.89 6.02
N ALA A 100 2.92 -6.76 6.98
CA ALA A 100 2.86 -5.71 7.98
C ALA A 100 2.93 -4.33 7.33
N CYS A 101 3.94 -4.09 6.48
CA CYS A 101 4.15 -2.81 5.80
C CYS A 101 3.03 -2.49 4.78
N TYR A 102 2.53 -3.50 4.08
CA TYR A 102 1.37 -3.32 3.20
C TYR A 102 0.15 -2.81 4.00
N MET A 103 -0.13 -3.45 5.13
CA MET A 103 -1.28 -3.11 5.95
C MET A 103 -1.11 -1.75 6.63
N THR A 104 0.06 -1.44 7.22
CA THR A 104 0.32 -0.11 7.81
C THR A 104 0.12 1.01 6.81
N THR A 105 0.53 0.82 5.55
CA THR A 105 0.32 1.80 4.47
C THR A 105 -1.17 2.04 4.19
N LYS A 106 -2.02 1.01 4.28
CA LYS A 106 -3.48 1.10 4.04
C LYS A 106 -4.27 1.73 5.20
N LEU A 107 -3.65 2.02 6.36
CA LEU A 107 -4.28 2.84 7.41
C LEU A 107 -4.63 4.27 6.94
N ILE A 108 -4.14 4.68 5.77
CA ILE A 108 -4.53 5.92 5.09
C ILE A 108 -6.05 6.10 4.95
N TYR A 109 -6.82 5.02 4.82
CA TYR A 109 -8.27 5.10 4.68
C TYR A 109 -8.93 5.77 5.88
N LEU A 110 -8.48 5.49 7.10
CA LEU A 110 -9.04 6.12 8.32
C LEU A 110 -8.95 7.65 8.28
N PHE A 111 -7.85 8.16 7.74
CA PHE A 111 -7.63 9.58 7.59
C PHE A 111 -8.37 10.18 6.39
N LEU A 112 -8.60 9.41 5.32
CA LEU A 112 -9.49 9.82 4.22
C LEU A 112 -10.93 10.03 4.73
N VAL A 113 -11.40 9.23 5.68
CA VAL A 113 -12.69 9.47 6.37
C VAL A 113 -12.67 10.75 7.21
N GLU A 114 -11.59 11.03 7.94
CA GLU A 114 -11.44 12.31 8.67
C GLU A 114 -11.47 13.51 7.70
N LYS A 115 -10.81 13.39 6.54
CA LYS A 115 -10.79 14.44 5.51
C LYS A 115 -12.17 14.66 4.89
N ALA A 116 -12.85 13.58 4.54
CA ALA A 116 -14.23 13.58 4.09
C ALA A 116 -15.17 14.29 5.08
N TYR A 117 -15.00 14.03 6.37
CA TYR A 117 -15.74 14.70 7.43
C TYR A 117 -15.51 16.21 7.46
N ILE A 118 -14.24 16.63 7.43
CA ILE A 118 -13.85 18.05 7.44
C ILE A 118 -14.40 18.79 6.21
N VAL A 119 -14.30 18.20 5.01
CA VAL A 119 -14.78 18.80 3.75
C VAL A 119 -16.29 19.01 3.76
N ARG A 120 -17.04 18.17 4.46
CA ARG A 120 -18.50 18.32 4.59
C ARG A 120 -18.90 19.55 5.44
N GLY A 121 -17.96 20.17 6.15
CA GLY A 121 -18.16 21.46 6.83
C GLY A 121 -19.18 21.45 7.97
N ARG A 122 -19.58 20.26 8.47
CA ARG A 122 -20.51 20.16 9.61
C ARG A 122 -19.79 20.54 10.91
N ARG A 123 -20.36 21.50 11.65
CA ARG A 123 -19.85 21.96 12.97
C ARG A 123 -20.25 21.05 14.13
N LEU A 124 -20.56 19.78 13.88
CA LEU A 124 -20.86 18.83 14.94
C LEU A 124 -19.54 18.33 15.58
N PRO A 125 -19.53 17.92 16.85
CA PRO A 125 -18.42 17.17 17.41
C PRO A 125 -18.32 15.78 16.74
N ARG A 126 -17.11 15.28 16.48
CA ARG A 126 -16.84 14.01 15.76
C ARG A 126 -17.66 12.81 16.28
N LEU A 127 -17.73 12.65 17.60
CA LEU A 127 -18.43 11.55 18.26
C LEU A 127 -19.97 11.66 18.19
N LYS A 128 -20.52 12.81 17.80
CA LYS A 128 -21.96 13.03 17.61
C LYS A 128 -22.39 12.93 16.14
N ASP A 129 -21.46 12.97 15.19
CA ASP A 129 -21.81 12.76 13.78
C ASP A 129 -21.95 11.26 13.49
N LYS A 130 -23.20 10.82 13.35
CA LYS A 130 -23.55 9.42 13.06
C LYS A 130 -22.88 8.90 11.77
N LEU A 131 -22.70 9.76 10.75
CA LEU A 131 -22.05 9.35 9.51
C LEU A 131 -20.53 9.21 9.71
N TYR A 132 -19.90 10.10 10.48
CA TYR A 132 -18.49 9.94 10.84
C TYR A 132 -18.25 8.63 11.58
N LEU A 133 -19.10 8.34 12.57
CA LEU A 133 -18.99 7.13 13.38
C LEU A 133 -19.19 5.87 12.52
N PHE A 134 -20.21 5.88 11.65
CA PHE A 134 -20.47 4.80 10.70
C PHE A 134 -19.29 4.59 9.74
N ASN A 135 -18.70 5.66 9.20
CA ASN A 135 -17.56 5.55 8.28
C ASN A 135 -16.29 5.09 9.00
N PHE A 136 -16.06 5.55 10.23
CA PHE A 136 -14.90 5.18 11.02
C PHE A 136 -14.95 3.70 11.43
N PHE A 137 -16.02 3.26 12.09
CA PHE A 137 -16.18 1.85 12.47
C PHE A 137 -16.40 0.94 11.25
N GLY A 138 -17.17 1.41 10.27
CA GLY A 138 -17.45 0.68 9.04
C GLY A 138 -16.21 0.43 8.18
N MET A 139 -15.11 1.19 8.36
CA MET A 139 -13.82 0.87 7.74
C MET A 139 -12.86 0.13 8.67
N ILE A 140 -12.77 0.50 9.96
CA ILE A 140 -11.83 -0.16 10.90
C ILE A 140 -12.18 -1.62 11.11
N CYS A 141 -13.45 -1.93 11.37
CA CYS A 141 -13.87 -3.29 11.67
C CYS A 141 -13.53 -4.29 10.54
N PRO A 142 -13.94 -4.05 9.28
CA PRO A 142 -13.56 -4.94 8.18
C PRO A 142 -12.05 -4.91 7.90
N TYR A 143 -11.38 -3.77 8.06
CA TYR A 143 -9.93 -3.69 7.90
C TYR A 143 -9.17 -4.59 8.89
N ILE A 144 -9.53 -4.58 10.17
CA ILE A 144 -8.96 -5.47 11.19
C ILE A 144 -9.29 -6.94 10.86
N GLY A 145 -10.52 -7.23 10.44
CA GLY A 145 -10.92 -8.57 10.02
C GLY A 145 -10.05 -9.11 8.88
N VAL A 146 -9.85 -8.30 7.84
CA VAL A 146 -8.99 -8.60 6.69
C VAL A 146 -7.52 -8.75 7.13
N PHE A 147 -7.04 -7.90 8.04
CA PHE A 147 -5.68 -8.01 8.60
C PHE A 147 -5.44 -9.37 9.27
N ILE A 148 -6.34 -9.77 10.16
CA ILE A 148 -6.27 -11.04 10.87
C ILE A 148 -6.35 -12.20 9.88
N LEU A 149 -7.26 -12.12 8.90
CA LEU A 149 -7.45 -13.14 7.88
C LEU A 149 -6.17 -13.36 7.05
N ASN A 150 -5.53 -12.28 6.59
CA ASN A 150 -4.26 -12.35 5.86
C ASN A 150 -3.13 -12.91 6.71
N PHE A 151 -3.08 -12.57 7.99
CA PHE A 151 -2.11 -13.16 8.91
C PHE A 151 -2.33 -14.67 9.06
N ILE A 152 -3.56 -15.14 9.27
CA ILE A 152 -3.84 -16.58 9.49
C ILE A 152 -3.57 -17.40 8.22
N PHE A 153 -3.98 -16.89 7.05
CA PHE A 153 -3.93 -17.63 5.79
C PHE A 153 -2.68 -17.35 4.94
N ARG A 154 -1.62 -16.77 5.54
CA ARG A 154 -0.30 -16.68 4.92
C ARG A 154 0.40 -18.03 4.90
N PHE A 155 1.24 -18.26 3.89
CA PHE A 155 2.15 -19.40 3.87
C PHE A 155 3.54 -18.99 3.39
N ALA A 156 4.55 -19.66 3.93
CA ALA A 156 5.94 -19.54 3.50
C ALA A 156 6.63 -20.89 3.72
N TYR A 157 7.14 -21.48 2.65
CA TYR A 157 7.86 -22.74 2.67
C TYR A 157 9.02 -22.70 1.67
N VAL A 158 9.95 -23.64 1.82
CA VAL A 158 11.05 -23.79 0.89
C VAL A 158 10.79 -25.03 0.05
N ASP A 159 10.82 -24.85 -1.28
CA ASP A 159 10.60 -25.92 -2.26
C ASP A 159 11.80 -26.87 -2.32
N ASP A 160 11.64 -28.03 -2.96
CA ASP A 160 12.72 -29.03 -3.15
C ASP A 160 13.95 -28.42 -3.87
N ASN A 161 13.71 -27.42 -4.71
CA ASN A 161 14.75 -26.64 -5.39
C ASN A 161 15.51 -25.68 -4.47
N GLY A 162 15.22 -25.64 -3.16
CA GLY A 162 15.84 -24.70 -2.23
C GLY A 162 15.46 -23.25 -2.49
N ILE A 163 14.25 -22.99 -3.00
CA ILE A 163 13.69 -21.65 -3.25
C ILE A 163 12.59 -21.37 -2.24
N CYS A 164 12.66 -20.21 -1.57
CA CYS A 164 11.59 -19.72 -0.70
C CYS A 164 10.37 -19.30 -1.53
N ILE A 165 9.26 -20.01 -1.35
CA ILE A 165 7.96 -19.69 -1.94
C ILE A 165 7.07 -19.08 -0.85
N VAL A 166 6.56 -17.89 -1.14
CA VAL A 166 5.66 -17.13 -0.24
C VAL A 166 4.34 -16.85 -0.93
N GLY A 167 3.30 -16.66 -0.14
CA GLY A 167 2.01 -16.24 -0.66
C GLY A 167 0.93 -16.23 0.40
N MET A 168 -0.29 -16.00 -0.08
CA MET A 168 -1.52 -16.00 0.71
C MET A 168 -2.53 -16.91 0.04
N LYS A 169 -3.41 -17.56 0.82
CA LYS A 169 -4.50 -18.33 0.21
C LYS A 169 -5.53 -17.39 -0.41
N ARG A 170 -6.19 -17.84 -1.49
CA ARG A 170 -7.27 -17.09 -2.16
C ARG A 170 -8.38 -16.63 -1.20
N VAL A 171 -8.63 -17.41 -0.15
CA VAL A 171 -9.60 -17.09 0.93
C VAL A 171 -9.26 -15.78 1.65
N ALA A 172 -8.00 -15.38 1.74
CA ALA A 172 -7.60 -14.09 2.32
C ALA A 172 -7.39 -12.99 1.27
N MET A 173 -6.86 -13.35 0.09
CA MET A 173 -6.61 -12.38 -0.98
C MET A 173 -7.91 -11.79 -1.55
N ILE A 174 -8.97 -12.59 -1.71
CA ILE A 174 -10.24 -12.10 -2.28
C ILE A 174 -10.89 -11.06 -1.35
N PRO A 175 -11.03 -11.29 -0.03
CA PRO A 175 -11.53 -10.26 0.88
C PRO A 175 -10.64 -9.01 0.94
N LEU A 176 -9.31 -9.17 0.87
CA LEU A 176 -8.38 -8.04 0.82
C LEU A 176 -8.64 -7.15 -0.40
N LEU A 177 -8.65 -7.75 -1.59
CA LEU A 177 -8.89 -7.05 -2.85
C LEU A 177 -10.29 -6.42 -2.88
N SER A 178 -11.29 -7.16 -2.43
CA SER A 178 -12.68 -6.70 -2.38
C SER A 178 -12.82 -5.49 -1.48
N PHE A 179 -12.24 -5.53 -0.28
CA PHE A 179 -12.24 -4.42 0.66
C PHE A 179 -11.54 -3.19 0.07
N GLU A 180 -10.39 -3.39 -0.58
CA GLU A 180 -9.62 -2.31 -1.20
C GLU A 180 -10.38 -1.60 -2.31
N VAL A 181 -11.03 -2.35 -3.21
CA VAL A 181 -11.85 -1.78 -4.29
C VAL A 181 -13.06 -1.05 -3.70
N LEU A 182 -13.79 -1.70 -2.78
CA LEU A 182 -15.01 -1.13 -2.18
C LEU A 182 -14.74 0.18 -1.46
N VAL A 183 -13.69 0.23 -0.63
CA VAL A 183 -13.34 1.45 0.13
C VAL A 183 -12.91 2.57 -0.80
N ASN A 184 -12.09 2.29 -1.81
CA ASN A 184 -11.65 3.32 -2.76
C ASN A 184 -12.82 3.88 -3.58
N VAL A 185 -13.74 3.03 -4.05
CA VAL A 185 -14.95 3.49 -4.75
C VAL A 185 -15.86 4.29 -3.82
N TYR A 186 -16.07 3.81 -2.58
CA TYR A 186 -16.90 4.49 -1.58
C TYR A 186 -16.36 5.89 -1.24
N LEU A 187 -15.06 5.99 -0.92
CA LEU A 187 -14.43 7.26 -0.58
C LEU A 187 -14.41 8.21 -1.77
N THR A 188 -14.15 7.70 -2.97
CA THR A 188 -14.26 8.46 -4.21
C THR A 188 -15.61 9.11 -4.35
N LEU A 189 -16.69 8.33 -4.24
CA LEU A 189 -18.06 8.84 -4.37
C LEU A 189 -18.32 9.93 -3.32
N LEU A 190 -17.86 9.70 -2.09
CA LEU A 190 -18.04 10.65 -1.01
C LEU A 190 -17.27 11.97 -1.21
N PHE A 191 -16.14 11.97 -1.92
CA PHE A 191 -15.42 13.18 -2.32
C PHE A 191 -16.01 13.86 -3.57
N VAL A 192 -16.43 13.09 -4.57
CA VAL A 192 -16.90 13.61 -5.86
C VAL A 192 -18.34 14.14 -5.77
N LEU A 193 -19.24 13.47 -5.03
CA LEU A 193 -20.64 13.85 -4.93
C LEU A 193 -20.88 15.26 -4.35
N PRO A 194 -20.22 15.69 -3.25
CA PRO A 194 -20.35 17.07 -2.77
C PRO A 194 -19.90 18.11 -3.81
N ILE A 195 -18.86 17.79 -4.59
CA ILE A 195 -18.33 18.69 -5.63
C ILE A 195 -19.32 18.80 -6.79
N LEU A 196 -19.90 17.67 -7.23
CA LEU A 196 -20.94 17.66 -8.27
C LEU A 196 -22.23 18.36 -7.83
N ASN A 197 -22.65 18.22 -6.57
CA ASN A 197 -23.82 18.95 -6.08
C ASN A 197 -23.57 20.47 -5.96
N THR A 198 -22.33 20.89 -5.68
CA THR A 198 -21.99 22.33 -5.63
C THR A 198 -22.01 22.97 -7.03
N TYR A 199 -21.80 22.20 -8.10
CA TYR A 199 -21.95 22.61 -9.50
C TYR A 199 -23.33 23.17 -9.80
N SER A 200 -24.38 22.62 -9.16
CA SER A 200 -25.75 23.08 -9.36
C SER A 200 -26.04 24.45 -8.71
N HIS A 201 -25.18 24.94 -7.81
CA HIS A 201 -25.52 26.07 -6.94
C HIS A 201 -24.60 27.29 -7.04
N ARG A 202 -23.31 27.17 -7.39
CA ARG A 202 -22.41 28.34 -7.56
C ARG A 202 -21.34 28.12 -8.64
N ARG A 203 -21.39 28.94 -9.70
CA ARG A 203 -20.60 28.77 -10.94
C ARG A 203 -19.11 29.12 -10.85
N ASP A 204 -18.63 29.87 -9.85
CA ASP A 204 -17.27 30.45 -9.92
C ASP A 204 -16.32 30.22 -8.72
N VAL A 205 -16.75 29.58 -7.63
CA VAL A 205 -15.99 29.78 -6.38
C VAL A 205 -14.74 28.90 -6.23
N ASN A 206 -14.54 27.77 -6.92
CA ASN A 206 -13.38 26.91 -6.62
C ASN A 206 -12.91 25.97 -7.76
N ALA A 207 -12.59 26.48 -8.95
CA ALA A 207 -12.00 25.68 -10.03
C ALA A 207 -10.68 24.99 -9.60
N ALA A 208 -9.85 25.67 -8.81
CA ALA A 208 -8.60 25.12 -8.27
C ALA A 208 -8.83 23.95 -7.29
N LEU A 209 -9.82 24.05 -6.38
CA LEU A 209 -10.15 22.94 -5.46
C LEU A 209 -10.67 21.72 -6.24
N ARG A 210 -11.41 21.96 -7.32
CA ARG A 210 -11.90 20.90 -8.21
C ARG A 210 -10.76 20.23 -8.97
N ALA A 211 -9.80 21.00 -9.47
CA ALA A 211 -8.61 20.45 -10.14
C ALA A 211 -7.81 19.56 -9.18
N VAL A 212 -7.57 20.02 -7.94
CA VAL A 212 -6.88 19.24 -6.90
C VAL A 212 -7.65 17.96 -6.53
N ALA A 213 -8.97 18.04 -6.39
CA ALA A 213 -9.81 16.87 -6.08
C ALA A 213 -9.83 15.85 -7.23
N LEU A 214 -9.94 16.31 -8.48
CA LEU A 214 -9.93 15.46 -9.67
C LEU A 214 -8.56 14.80 -9.87
N ARG A 215 -7.48 15.54 -9.66
CA ARG A 215 -6.11 15.02 -9.68
C ARG A 215 -5.90 13.96 -8.61
N THR A 216 -6.40 14.18 -7.40
CA THR A 216 -6.38 13.22 -6.30
C THR A 216 -7.20 11.96 -6.63
N PHE A 217 -8.34 12.13 -7.29
CA PHE A 217 -9.16 11.00 -7.75
C PHE A 217 -8.44 10.14 -8.79
N ILE A 218 -7.86 10.78 -9.83
CA ILE A 218 -7.07 10.08 -10.85
C ILE A 218 -5.91 9.34 -10.20
N GLY A 219 -5.22 9.97 -9.24
CA GLY A 219 -4.15 9.33 -8.48
C GLY A 219 -4.62 8.09 -7.71
N SER A 220 -5.75 8.19 -7.00
CA SER A 220 -6.34 7.07 -6.27
C SER A 220 -6.70 5.89 -7.19
N CYS A 221 -7.34 6.17 -8.34
CA CYS A 221 -7.67 5.14 -9.33
C CYS A 221 -6.42 4.49 -9.92
N ALA A 222 -5.38 5.28 -10.22
CA ALA A 222 -4.11 4.77 -10.71
C ALA A 222 -3.47 3.82 -9.68
N THR A 223 -3.37 4.23 -8.41
CA THR A 223 -2.80 3.38 -7.35
C THR A 223 -3.63 2.13 -7.09
N LEU A 224 -4.97 2.25 -7.11
CA LEU A 224 -5.84 1.09 -6.97
C LEU A 224 -5.62 0.09 -8.11
N THR A 225 -5.50 0.57 -9.35
CA THR A 225 -5.27 -0.28 -10.52
C THR A 225 -3.93 -1.01 -10.40
N SER A 226 -2.87 -0.31 -9.97
CA SER A 226 -1.56 -0.92 -9.69
C SER A 226 -1.69 -2.05 -8.66
N SER A 227 -2.30 -1.78 -7.51
CA SER A 227 -2.47 -2.78 -6.44
C SER A 227 -3.34 -3.97 -6.90
N VAL A 228 -4.42 -3.72 -7.64
CA VAL A 228 -5.30 -4.77 -8.19
C VAL A 228 -4.54 -5.67 -9.16
N VAL A 229 -3.77 -5.09 -10.10
CA VAL A 229 -2.97 -5.87 -11.06
C VAL A 229 -1.95 -6.72 -10.31
N ASN A 230 -1.22 -6.13 -9.37
CA ASN A 230 -0.24 -6.84 -8.56
C ASN A 230 -0.87 -8.05 -7.84
N ILE A 231 -1.93 -7.82 -7.06
CA ILE A 231 -2.64 -8.86 -6.31
C ILE A 231 -3.26 -9.91 -7.24
N THR A 232 -3.77 -9.51 -8.41
CA THR A 232 -4.39 -10.45 -9.36
C THR A 232 -3.35 -11.38 -9.97
N VAL A 233 -2.15 -10.89 -10.31
CA VAL A 233 -1.03 -11.72 -10.75
C VAL A 233 -0.67 -12.74 -9.67
N LEU A 234 -0.56 -12.30 -8.41
CA LEU A 234 -0.35 -13.15 -7.23
C LEU A 234 -1.47 -14.18 -7.00
N MET A 235 -2.72 -13.89 -7.40
CA MET A 235 -3.83 -14.86 -7.30
C MET A 235 -3.75 -15.96 -8.36
N VAL A 236 -3.22 -15.66 -9.55
CA VAL A 236 -3.13 -16.60 -10.68
C VAL A 236 -1.94 -17.54 -10.50
N ILE A 237 -0.81 -17.01 -10.00
CA ILE A 237 0.41 -17.79 -9.76
C ILE A 237 0.31 -18.35 -8.34
N GLU A 238 -0.01 -19.63 -8.19
CA GLU A 238 -0.23 -20.29 -6.88
C GLU A 238 1.05 -20.38 -6.01
N GLY A 239 1.49 -19.24 -5.49
CA GLY A 239 2.75 -19.07 -4.76
C GLY A 239 3.88 -18.57 -5.66
N GLU A 240 4.64 -17.59 -5.18
CA GLU A 240 5.74 -16.98 -5.91
C GLU A 240 7.04 -17.06 -5.11
N PRO A 241 8.21 -17.06 -5.79
CA PRO A 241 9.48 -16.83 -5.12
C PRO A 241 9.45 -15.55 -4.29
N GLY A 242 9.96 -15.59 -3.06
CA GLY A 242 9.94 -14.45 -2.14
C GLY A 242 10.58 -13.17 -2.70
N TRP A 243 11.57 -13.31 -3.58
CA TRP A 243 12.22 -12.18 -4.25
C TRP A 243 11.29 -11.46 -5.24
N ILE A 244 10.37 -12.17 -5.90
CA ILE A 244 9.36 -11.58 -6.80
C ILE A 244 8.36 -10.77 -5.96
N CYS A 245 7.86 -11.35 -4.87
CA CYS A 245 6.92 -10.67 -3.97
C CYS A 245 7.49 -9.32 -3.48
N MET A 246 8.75 -9.29 -3.03
CA MET A 246 9.40 -8.03 -2.62
C MET A 246 9.61 -7.05 -3.77
N MET A 247 10.02 -7.54 -4.95
CA MET A 247 10.18 -6.69 -6.14
C MET A 247 8.84 -6.03 -6.50
N CYS A 248 7.75 -6.79 -6.50
CA CYS A 248 6.41 -6.28 -6.75
C CYS A 248 5.95 -5.27 -5.69
N CYS A 249 6.16 -5.56 -4.40
CA CYS A 249 5.86 -4.61 -3.32
C CYS A 249 6.67 -3.30 -3.46
N ASN A 250 7.95 -3.40 -3.83
CA ASN A 250 8.79 -2.23 -4.04
C ASN A 250 8.34 -1.40 -5.26
N ALA A 251 7.95 -2.07 -6.35
CA ALA A 251 7.39 -1.41 -7.53
C ALA A 251 6.08 -0.67 -7.21
N ASP A 252 5.18 -1.29 -6.42
CA ASP A 252 3.92 -0.68 -6.00
C ASP A 252 4.15 0.55 -5.11
N ILE A 253 5.14 0.50 -4.22
CA ILE A 253 5.56 1.65 -3.39
C ILE A 253 6.11 2.77 -4.27
N LEU A 254 7.02 2.46 -5.19
CA LEU A 254 7.59 3.45 -6.10
C LEU A 254 6.49 4.15 -6.90
N PHE A 255 5.59 3.37 -7.50
CA PHE A 255 4.46 3.89 -8.25
C PHE A 255 3.56 4.78 -7.38
N SER A 256 3.20 4.32 -6.18
CA SER A 256 2.37 5.07 -5.24
C SER A 256 3.02 6.40 -4.83
N VAL A 257 4.33 6.41 -4.58
CA VAL A 257 5.10 7.62 -4.24
C VAL A 257 5.13 8.61 -5.39
N LEU A 258 5.36 8.14 -6.63
CA LEU A 258 5.37 8.99 -7.81
C LEU A 258 3.99 9.60 -8.06
N VAL A 259 2.93 8.81 -7.93
CA VAL A 259 1.55 9.31 -8.03
C VAL A 259 1.24 10.32 -6.94
N LEU A 260 1.61 10.05 -5.68
CA LEU A 260 1.41 10.99 -4.58
C LEU A 260 2.20 12.30 -4.77
N HIS A 261 3.43 12.22 -5.26
CA HIS A 261 4.24 13.37 -5.59
C HIS A 261 3.57 14.20 -6.69
N TRP A 262 3.11 13.53 -7.76
CA TRP A 262 2.37 14.17 -8.83
C TRP A 262 1.10 14.85 -8.30
N VAL A 263 0.21 14.13 -7.62
CA VAL A 263 -1.04 14.69 -7.06
C VAL A 263 -0.79 15.91 -6.18
N SER A 264 0.33 15.93 -5.47
CA SER A 264 0.68 17.01 -4.54
C SER A 264 1.50 18.15 -5.14
N SER A 265 1.93 18.04 -6.39
CA SER A 265 2.72 19.08 -7.05
C SER A 265 1.81 20.28 -7.30
N PRO A 266 2.18 21.50 -6.88
CA PRO A 266 1.36 22.68 -7.13
C PRO A 266 1.15 22.84 -8.65
N ASP A 267 -0.09 23.08 -9.07
CA ASP A 267 -0.39 23.42 -10.45
C ASP A 267 0.34 24.74 -10.75
N SER A 268 1.23 24.73 -11.75
CA SER A 268 1.81 25.97 -12.27
C SER A 268 0.69 26.68 -13.00
N SER A 269 0.15 27.71 -12.34
CA SER A 269 -0.74 28.71 -12.93
C SER A 269 -0.06 29.42 -14.09
#